data_AF-A0A2V6CH78-F1
#
_entry.id   AF-A0A2V6CH78-F1
#
_cell.length_a   1.000
_cell.length_b   1.000
_cell.length_c   1.000
_cell.angle_alpha   90.00
_cell.angle_beta   90.00
_cell.angle_gamma   90.00
#
_symmetry.space_group_name_H-M   'P 1'
#
loop_
_entity.id
_entity.type
_entity.pdbx_description
1 polymer ?
#
loop_
_entity_poly.entity_id
_entity_poly.type
_entity_poly.pdbx_seq_one_letter_code
_entity_poly.pdbx_strand_id
1 'polypeptide(L)'
;MLVPLIEEGWINDELTDRAIARYLGPLTHDGIDTLVLGCTHYPLVADAICRFLTGKVKLVDSAHNCAKAVEQLLNRQSLQAPRDHQG
;
A
#
# COMPACT_ATOMS: atom_id res chain seq x y z
N MET A 1 8.43 7.04 12.56
CA MET A 1 7.17 6.60 11.92
C MET A 1 7.25 6.91 10.44
N LEU A 2 6.69 6.08 9.56
CA LEU A 2 6.75 6.31 8.10
C LEU A 2 5.87 7.47 7.61
N VAL A 3 4.71 7.68 8.21
CA VAL A 3 3.72 8.67 7.73
C VAL A 3 4.29 10.09 7.62
N PRO A 4 4.95 10.66 8.65
CA PRO A 4 5.49 12.02 8.53
C PRO A 4 6.54 12.16 7.42
N LEU A 5 7.37 11.15 7.18
CA LEU A 5 8.37 11.20 6.10
C LEU A 5 7.69 11.25 4.73
N ILE A 6 6.55 10.56 4.58
CA ILE A 6 5.78 10.54 3.33
C ILE A 6 5.06 11.88 3.13
N GLU A 7 4.47 12.45 4.19
CA GLU A 7 3.78 13.75 4.13
C GLU A 7 4.73 14.91 3.80
N GLU A 8 5.99 14.85 4.28
CA GLU A 8 7.06 15.79 3.92
C GLU A 8 7.68 15.51 2.53
N GLY A 9 7.17 14.52 1.79
CA GLY A 9 7.60 14.20 0.43
C GLY A 9 8.90 13.41 0.32
N TRP A 10 9.42 12.85 1.41
CA TRP A 10 10.68 12.10 1.44
C TRP A 10 10.49 10.66 0.96
N ILE A 11 9.94 10.48 -0.24
CA ILE A 11 9.54 9.17 -0.79
C ILE A 11 10.77 8.34 -1.22
N ASN A 12 11.75 8.99 -1.85
CA ASN A 12 12.99 8.39 -2.34
C ASN A 12 14.19 8.96 -1.56
N ASP A 13 14.14 8.80 -0.24
CA ASP A 13 15.13 9.34 0.68
C ASP A 13 15.74 8.25 1.56
N GLU A 14 17.03 8.37 1.88
CA GLU A 14 17.73 7.42 2.73
C GLU A 14 17.11 7.27 4.13
N LEU A 15 16.52 8.33 4.69
CA LEU A 15 15.81 8.26 5.96
C LEU A 15 14.61 7.34 5.89
N THR A 16 13.87 7.40 4.77
CA THR A 16 12.73 6.52 4.51
C THR A 16 13.18 5.08 4.32
N ASP A 17 14.26 4.84 3.57
CA ASP A 17 14.82 3.49 3.41
C ASP A 17 15.28 2.90 4.75
N ARG A 18 15.96 3.69 5.60
CA ARG A 18 16.35 3.26 6.96
C ARG A 18 15.16 2.96 7.85
N ALA A 19 14.10 3.77 7.77
CA ALA A 19 12.88 3.55 8.53
C ALA A 19 12.18 2.25 8.10
N ILE A 20 12.08 2.00 6.79
CA ILE A 20 11.54 0.75 6.22
C ILE A 20 12.35 -0.44 6.74
N ALA A 21 13.68 -0.41 6.65
CA ALA A 21 14.53 -1.50 7.10
C ALA A 21 14.37 -1.80 8.60
N ARG A 22 14.28 -0.75 9.43
CA ARG A 22 14.05 -0.87 10.87
C ARG A 22 12.71 -1.54 11.17
N TYR A 23 11.64 -1.16 10.47
CA TYR A 23 10.28 -1.64 10.77
C TYR A 23 9.95 -2.98 10.15
N LEU A 24 10.42 -3.25 8.94
CA LEU A 24 10.13 -4.49 8.22
C LEU A 24 11.17 -5.59 8.51
N GLY A 25 12.36 -5.26 9.01
CA GLY A 25 13.41 -6.23 9.33
C GLY A 25 12.98 -7.39 10.25
N PRO A 26 12.23 -7.14 11.35
CA PRO A 26 11.70 -8.23 12.16
C PRO A 26 10.69 -9.11 11.40
N LEU A 27 9.84 -8.50 10.56
CA LEU A 27 8.84 -9.25 9.79
C LEU A 27 9.48 -10.13 8.71
N THR A 28 10.56 -9.67 8.08
CA THR A 28 11.30 -10.48 7.12
C THR A 28 12.04 -11.63 7.80
N HIS A 29 12.57 -11.42 9.00
CA HIS A 29 13.14 -12.50 9.82
C HIS A 29 12.09 -13.56 10.19
N ASP A 30 10.87 -13.13 10.49
CA ASP A 30 9.75 -14.03 10.82
C ASP A 30 9.15 -14.74 9.59
N GLY A 31 9.66 -14.48 8.39
CA GLY A 31 9.37 -15.24 7.20
C GLY A 31 7.98 -15.00 6.61
N ILE A 32 7.43 -13.78 6.73
CA ILE A 32 6.15 -13.44 6.11
C ILE A 32 6.17 -13.66 4.59
N ASP A 33 5.05 -14.10 4.03
CA ASP A 33 4.86 -14.22 2.58
C ASP A 33 4.03 -13.06 1.98
N THR A 34 3.36 -12.28 2.83
CA THR A 34 2.42 -11.23 2.42
C THR A 34 2.49 -10.06 3.39
N LEU A 35 2.54 -8.84 2.85
CA LEU A 35 2.50 -7.59 3.58
C LEU A 35 1.29 -6.75 3.13
N VAL A 36 0.41 -6.41 4.06
CA VAL A 36 -0.72 -5.50 3.82
C VAL A 36 -0.28 -4.06 4.08
N LEU A 37 -0.46 -3.19 3.09
CA LEU A 37 -0.27 -1.75 3.23
C LEU A 37 -1.47 -1.15 3.96
N GLY A 38 -1.44 -1.25 5.29
CA GLY A 38 -2.55 -0.89 6.19
C GLY A 38 -2.71 0.60 6.49
N CYS A 39 -2.02 1.48 5.76
CA CYS A 39 -2.14 2.94 5.90
C CYS A 39 -2.33 3.54 4.51
N THR A 40 -3.17 4.58 4.43
CA THR A 40 -3.47 5.32 3.19
C THR A 40 -2.22 5.88 2.50
N HIS A 41 -1.15 6.16 3.24
CA HIS A 41 0.09 6.74 2.71
C HIS A 41 1.06 5.70 2.13
N TYR A 42 1.00 4.44 2.58
CA TYR A 42 2.04 3.46 2.26
C TYR A 42 2.12 3.05 0.78
N PRO A 43 1.05 3.12 -0.04
CA PRO A 43 1.18 2.94 -1.48
C PRO A 43 2.20 3.89 -2.14
N LEU A 44 2.42 5.09 -1.57
CA LEU A 44 3.38 6.08 -2.10
C LEU A 44 4.84 5.64 -1.98
N VAL A 45 5.16 4.76 -1.03
CA VAL A 45 6.51 4.21 -0.81
C VAL A 45 6.58 2.72 -1.14
N ALA A 46 5.61 2.20 -1.89
CA ALA A 46 5.53 0.78 -2.25
C ALA A 46 6.83 0.31 -2.95
N ASP A 47 7.40 1.14 -3.83
CA ASP A 47 8.65 0.80 -4.52
C ASP A 47 9.85 0.68 -3.55
N ALA A 48 9.93 1.55 -2.54
CA ALA A 48 10.97 1.47 -1.51
C ALA A 48 10.80 0.21 -0.66
N ILE A 49 9.57 -0.13 -0.31
CA ILE A 49 9.23 -1.37 0.40
C ILE A 49 9.58 -2.60 -0.47
N CYS A 50 9.24 -2.59 -1.76
CA CYS A 50 9.59 -3.64 -2.72
C CYS A 50 11.10 -3.83 -2.85
N ARG A 51 11.90 -2.75 -2.84
CA ARG A 51 13.37 -2.87 -2.89
C ARG A 51 13.93 -3.56 -1.65
N PHE A 52 13.33 -3.30 -0.48
CA PHE A 52 13.74 -3.94 0.77
C PHE A 52 13.30 -5.41 0.87
N LEU A 53 12.06 -5.71 0.46
CA LEU A 53 11.52 -7.07 0.47
C LEU A 53 12.09 -7.85 -0.72
N THR A 54 12.84 -8.92 -0.50
CA THR A 54 13.60 -9.66 -1.53
C THR A 54 12.75 -10.53 -2.49
N GLY A 55 11.67 -9.98 -3.04
CA GLY A 55 10.87 -10.54 -4.14
C GLY A 55 9.92 -11.68 -3.76
N LYS A 56 10.02 -12.23 -2.54
CA LYS A 56 9.14 -13.33 -2.08
C LYS A 56 7.89 -12.89 -1.33
N VAL A 57 7.78 -11.59 -1.00
CA VAL A 57 6.66 -11.06 -0.21
C VAL A 57 5.66 -10.37 -1.13
N LYS A 58 4.40 -10.82 -1.09
CA LYS A 58 3.30 -10.20 -1.83
C LYS A 58 2.84 -8.92 -1.12
N LEU A 59 2.79 -7.82 -1.85
CA LEU A 59 2.21 -6.56 -1.35
C LEU A 59 0.72 -6.49 -1.65
N VAL A 60 -0.07 -6.11 -0.64
CA VAL A 60 -1.53 -5.92 -0.75
C VAL A 60 -1.86 -4.46 -0.46
N ASP A 61 -2.31 -3.75 -1.48
CA ASP A 61 -2.80 -2.37 -1.35
C ASP A 61 -4.26 -2.35 -0.84
N SER A 62 -4.46 -1.78 0.35
CA SER A 62 -5.78 -1.64 0.96
C SER A 62 -6.72 -0.73 0.16
N ALA A 63 -6.21 0.33 -0.47
CA ALA A 63 -7.03 1.28 -1.23
C ALA A 63 -7.63 0.60 -2.46
N HIS A 64 -6.81 -0.11 -3.24
CA HIS A 64 -7.27 -0.85 -4.42
C HIS A 64 -8.28 -1.94 -4.08
N ASN A 65 -8.04 -2.69 -3.00
CA ASN A 65 -8.98 -3.73 -2.56
C ASN A 65 -10.30 -3.14 -2.07
N CYS A 66 -10.26 -1.99 -1.38
CA CYS A 66 -11.46 -1.27 -0.96
C CYS A 66 -12.28 -0.81 -2.17
N ALA A 67 -11.64 -0.19 -3.17
CA ALA A 67 -12.30 0.27 -4.39
C ALA A 67 -13.02 -0.88 -5.12
N LYS A 68 -12.34 -2.01 -5.30
CA LYS A 68 -12.93 -3.22 -5.91
C LYS A 68 -14.10 -3.78 -5.10
N ALA A 69 -13.98 -3.82 -3.77
CA ALA A 69 -15.06 -4.32 -2.92
C ALA A 69 -16.32 -3.43 -3.02
N VAL A 70 -16.13 -2.11 -3.04
CA VAL A 70 -17.22 -1.14 -3.22
C VAL A 70 -17.85 -1.29 -4.61
N GLU A 71 -17.06 -1.39 -5.67
CA GLU A 71 -17.56 -1.64 -7.03
C GLU A 71 -18.43 -2.91 -7.11
N GLN A 72 -17.95 -4.02 -6.53
CA GLN A 72 -18.69 -5.28 -6.48
C GLN A 72 -19.99 -5.15 -5.69
N LEU A 73 -19.98 -4.42 -4.57
CA LEU A 73 -21.16 -4.18 -3.76
C LEU A 73 -22.22 -3.37 -4.53
N LEU A 74 -21.80 -2.27 -5.16
CA LEU A 74 -22.68 -1.43 -5.97
C LEU A 74 -23.26 -2.21 -7.16
N ASN A 75 -22.46 -3.07 -7.81
CA ASN A 75 -22.93 -3.95 -8.88
C ASN A 75 -24.01 -4.93 -8.38
N ARG A 76 -23.79 -5.59 -7.24
CA ARG A 76 -24.74 -6.55 -6.65
C ARG A 76 -26.06 -5.89 -6.23
N GLN A 77 -26.00 -4.62 -5.82
CA GLN A 77 -27.17 -3.86 -5.36
C GLN A 77 -27.85 -3.07 -6.48
N SER A 78 -27.34 -3.13 -7.73
CA SER A 78 -27.82 -2.30 -8.84
C SER A 78 -27.78 -0.79 -8.54
N LEU A 79 -26.76 -0.34 -7.80
CA LEU A 79 -26.54 1.05 -7.38
C LEU A 79 -25.40 1.74 -8.14
N GLN A 80 -24.94 1.17 -9.25
CA GLN A 80 -23.94 1.80 -10.10
C GLN A 80 -24.45 3.14 -10.65
N ALA A 81 -23.57 4.14 -10.63
CA ALA A 81 -23.87 5.42 -11.24
C ALA A 81 -24.06 5.25 -12.77
N PRO A 82 -24.94 6.06 -13.42
CA PRO A 82 -25.02 6.12 -14.87
C PRO A 82 -23.67 6.47 -15.48
N ARG A 83 -23.32 5.85 -16.62
CA ARG A 83 -22.02 6.00 -17.29
C ARG A 83 -21.79 7.37 -17.94
N ASP A 84 -22.74 8.30 -17.84
CA ASP A 84 -22.72 9.60 -18.53
C ASP A 84 -21.86 10.69 -17.87
N HIS A 85 -21.21 10.40 -16.73
CA HIS A 85 -20.28 11.34 -16.11
C HIS A 85 -18.84 10.81 -16.28
N GLN A 86 -18.29 10.96 -17.49
CA GLN A 86 -16.84 10.85 -17.69
C GLN A 86 -16.21 12.19 -17.35
N GLY A 87 -15.51 12.24 -16.22
CA GLY A 87 -14.44 13.21 -15.96
C GLY A 87 -13.10 12.65 -16.41
#